data_AF-A0ABD1W0Z0-F1
#
_entry.id   AF-A0ABD1W0Z0-F1
#
_cell.length_a   1.000
_cell.length_b   1.000
_cell.length_c   1.000
_cell.angle_alpha   90.00
_cell.angle_beta   90.00
_cell.angle_gamma   90.00
#
_symmetry.space_group_name_H-M   'P 1'
#
loop_
_entity.id
_entity.type
_entity.pdbx_description
1 polymer ?
#
loop_
_entity_poly.entity_id
_entity_poly.type
_entity_poly.pdbx_seq_one_letter_code
_entity_poly.pdbx_strand_id
1 'polypeptide(L)'
;MATDPIIEVVATENQTMVQMPSFAVTQTMAPTGHVNVPVNHGEKLEMFNGLNFKWWQQKMLFYLTTLNLARFLTEDAPKLKQGDGDIQAVSAVETWKHSDFLCQNYVMNG
;
A
#
# COMPACT_ATOMS: atom_id res chain seq x y z
N MET A 1 16.31 -33.53 52.80
CA MET A 1 14.92 -33.52 53.30
C MET A 1 14.14 -32.68 52.31
N ALA A 2 13.51 -33.34 51.35
CA ALA A 2 12.94 -32.73 50.15
C ALA A 2 11.51 -32.27 50.40
N THR A 3 11.15 -31.18 49.72
CA THR A 3 9.94 -30.37 49.77
C THR A 3 8.70 -31.09 49.25
N ASP A 4 7.55 -30.83 49.89
CA ASP A 4 6.22 -31.31 49.52
C ASP A 4 5.75 -30.84 48.12
N PRO A 5 4.99 -31.68 47.39
CA PRO A 5 4.10 -31.22 46.34
C PRO A 5 2.63 -31.50 46.67
N ILE A 6 1.81 -30.44 46.77
CA ILE A 6 0.34 -30.54 46.70
C ILE A 6 -0.05 -30.67 45.23
N ILE A 7 -0.81 -31.73 44.95
CA ILE A 7 -1.38 -32.09 43.66
C ILE A 7 -2.62 -31.23 43.39
N GLU A 8 -2.65 -30.56 42.24
CA GLU A 8 -3.85 -29.96 41.67
C GLU A 8 -4.37 -30.87 40.55
N VAL A 9 -5.61 -31.36 40.68
CA VAL A 9 -6.28 -32.22 39.69
C VAL A 9 -7.48 -31.46 39.12
N VAL A 10 -7.74 -31.73 37.83
CA VAL A 10 -8.99 -31.57 37.06
C VAL A 10 -9.06 -30.27 36.25
N ALA A 11 -8.65 -30.31 34.97
CA ALA A 11 -9.44 -30.62 33.74
C ALA A 11 -10.18 -29.36 33.21
N THR A 12 -10.34 -29.08 31.92
CA THR A 12 -10.50 -29.90 30.72
C THR A 12 -10.33 -28.98 29.48
N GLU A 13 -10.15 -29.59 28.29
CA GLU A 13 -10.47 -29.05 26.93
C GLU A 13 -9.44 -28.14 26.23
N ASN A 14 -9.22 -28.16 24.93
CA ASN A 14 -9.37 -29.18 23.87
C ASN A 14 -8.58 -28.64 22.63
N GLN A 15 -7.86 -29.55 21.96
CA GLN A 15 -7.69 -29.62 20.50
C GLN A 15 -6.67 -28.73 19.72
N THR A 16 -5.72 -29.48 19.14
CA THR A 16 -5.08 -29.37 17.80
C THR A 16 -3.99 -28.32 17.55
N MET A 17 -2.74 -28.73 17.81
CA MET A 17 -1.57 -28.29 17.03
C MET A 17 -1.56 -29.07 15.71
N VAL A 18 -1.95 -28.45 14.60
CA VAL A 18 -1.63 -28.97 13.27
C VAL A 18 -0.23 -28.47 12.92
N GLN A 19 0.79 -29.27 13.22
CA GLN A 19 2.16 -29.00 12.82
C GLN A 19 2.34 -29.34 11.34
N MET A 20 2.55 -28.33 10.51
CA MET A 20 2.85 -28.49 9.09
C MET A 20 4.21 -29.20 8.91
N PRO A 21 4.34 -30.13 7.94
CA PRO A 21 5.60 -30.82 7.69
C PRO A 21 6.65 -29.85 7.14
N SER A 22 7.85 -29.90 7.70
CA SER A 22 9.03 -29.17 7.21
C SER A 22 9.54 -29.85 5.93
N PHE A 23 9.45 -29.16 4.79
CA PHE A 23 10.02 -29.62 3.53
C PHE A 23 11.44 -29.07 3.37
N ALA A 24 12.43 -29.97 3.24
CA ALA A 24 13.80 -29.61 2.96
C ALA A 24 13.92 -28.96 1.56
N VAL A 25 14.55 -27.79 1.48
CA VAL A 25 14.78 -27.07 0.22
C VAL A 25 16.05 -27.60 -0.46
N THR A 26 15.88 -28.36 -1.54
CA THR A 26 16.96 -28.68 -2.48
C THR A 26 17.05 -27.55 -3.51
N GLN A 27 18.13 -26.79 -3.52
CA GLN A 27 18.36 -25.74 -4.53
C GLN A 27 18.92 -26.37 -5.81
N THR A 28 18.14 -26.28 -6.90
CA THR A 28 18.59 -26.56 -8.27
C THR A 28 18.65 -25.22 -9.01
N MET A 29 19.84 -24.83 -9.48
CA MET A 29 20.02 -23.62 -10.27
C MET A 29 19.70 -23.90 -11.74
N ALA A 30 18.79 -23.13 -12.35
CA ALA A 30 18.44 -23.18 -13.76
C ALA A 30 18.49 -21.76 -14.38
N PRO A 31 18.74 -21.63 -15.69
CA PRO A 31 19.40 -20.46 -16.28
C PRO A 31 18.47 -19.25 -16.42
N THR A 32 19.06 -18.06 -16.34
CA THR A 32 18.44 -16.75 -16.55
C THR A 32 17.82 -16.63 -17.94
N GLY A 33 16.51 -16.88 -18.02
CA GLY A 33 15.65 -16.37 -19.07
C GLY A 33 15.17 -14.97 -18.69
N HIS A 34 15.45 -13.97 -19.52
CA HIS A 34 14.83 -12.67 -19.38
C HIS A 34 13.32 -12.82 -19.61
N VAL A 35 12.55 -12.84 -18.52
CA VAL A 35 11.11 -12.70 -18.56
C VAL A 35 10.82 -11.25 -18.92
N ASN A 36 10.52 -10.99 -20.19
CA ASN A 36 9.79 -9.77 -20.54
C ASN A 36 8.38 -9.92 -19.95
N VAL A 37 8.19 -9.41 -18.73
CA VAL A 37 6.86 -9.16 -18.20
C VAL A 37 6.28 -8.06 -19.08
N PRO A 38 5.21 -8.29 -19.85
CA PRO A 38 4.48 -7.18 -20.42
C PRO A 38 3.90 -6.40 -19.24
N VAL A 39 4.53 -5.28 -18.89
CA VAL A 39 3.96 -4.37 -17.91
C VAL A 39 2.76 -3.72 -18.57
N ASN A 40 1.60 -4.32 -18.36
CA ASN A 40 0.34 -3.75 -18.75
C ASN A 40 0.07 -2.58 -17.79
N HIS A 41 0.64 -1.40 -18.07
CA HIS A 41 0.35 -0.15 -17.37
C HIS A 41 -1.05 0.39 -17.72
N GLY A 42 -1.98 -0.49 -18.05
CA GLY A 42 -3.34 -0.20 -18.46
C GLY A 42 -4.35 -0.59 -17.39
N GLU A 43 -4.04 -0.40 -16.11
CA GLU A 43 -5.04 -0.46 -15.04
C GLU A 43 -6.00 0.73 -15.21
N LYS A 44 -6.89 0.63 -16.21
CA LYS A 44 -8.00 1.56 -16.36
C LYS A 44 -8.89 1.33 -15.14
N LEU A 45 -8.82 2.26 -14.19
CA LEU A 45 -9.72 2.29 -13.06
C LEU A 45 -11.17 2.30 -13.59
N GLU A 46 -12.01 1.52 -12.93
CA GLU A 46 -13.43 1.43 -13.26
C GLU A 46 -14.08 2.79 -13.00
N MET A 47 -14.41 3.50 -14.08
CA MET A 47 -15.00 4.84 -14.03
C MET A 47 -16.18 4.88 -13.07
N PHE A 48 -16.17 5.85 -12.15
CA PHE A 48 -17.22 6.03 -11.17
C PHE A 48 -18.59 6.18 -11.85
N ASN A 49 -19.47 5.20 -11.65
CA ASN A 49 -20.81 5.19 -12.24
C ASN A 49 -21.88 5.84 -11.35
N GLY A 50 -21.48 6.49 -10.25
CA GLY A 50 -22.40 7.12 -9.29
C GLY A 50 -22.95 6.19 -8.21
N LEU A 51 -22.78 4.86 -8.33
CA LEU A 51 -23.20 3.89 -7.32
C LEU A 51 -22.08 3.62 -6.31
N ASN A 52 -22.45 3.21 -5.09
CA ASN A 52 -21.49 2.81 -4.06
C ASN A 52 -20.38 3.84 -3.77
N PHE A 53 -20.72 5.15 -3.77
CA PHE A 53 -19.77 6.25 -3.58
C PHE A 53 -18.78 6.03 -2.43
N LYS A 54 -19.25 5.54 -1.27
CA LYS A 54 -18.38 5.25 -0.12
C LYS A 54 -17.29 4.21 -0.43
N TRP A 55 -17.65 3.17 -1.19
CA TRP A 55 -16.70 2.13 -1.59
C TRP A 55 -15.74 2.63 -2.65
N TRP A 56 -16.24 3.36 -3.64
CA TRP A 56 -15.40 4.01 -4.65
C TRP A 56 -14.41 4.98 -4.01
N GLN A 57 -14.87 5.83 -3.09
CA GLN A 57 -14.02 6.78 -2.36
C GLN A 57 -12.93 6.03 -1.57
N GLN A 58 -13.26 4.94 -0.89
CA GLN A 58 -12.27 4.13 -0.17
C GLN A 58 -11.24 3.49 -1.12
N LYS A 59 -11.70 2.99 -2.27
CA LYS A 59 -10.84 2.42 -3.32
C LYS A 59 -9.91 3.47 -3.92
N MET A 60 -10.42 4.66 -4.22
CA MET A 60 -9.63 5.80 -4.69
C MET A 60 -8.60 6.24 -3.65
N LEU A 61 -8.99 6.35 -2.39
CA LEU A 61 -8.06 6.70 -1.32
C LEU A 61 -6.92 5.69 -1.22
N PHE A 62 -7.23 4.39 -1.20
CA PHE A 62 -6.21 3.33 -1.17
C PHE A 62 -5.25 3.38 -2.37
N TYR A 63 -5.81 3.59 -3.57
CA TYR A 63 -5.02 3.70 -4.79
C TYR A 63 -4.08 4.92 -4.76
N LEU A 64 -4.60 6.10 -4.40
CA LEU A 64 -3.81 7.32 -4.29
C LEU A 64 -2.78 7.25 -3.17
N THR A 65 -3.06 6.58 -2.05
CA THR A 65 -2.07 6.32 -1.01
C THR A 65 -0.91 5.49 -1.54
N THR A 66 -1.19 4.43 -2.31
CA THR A 66 -0.15 3.59 -2.94
C THR A 66 0.73 4.40 -3.89
N LEU A 67 0.16 5.39 -4.57
CA LEU A 67 0.87 6.32 -5.46
C LEU A 67 1.53 7.51 -4.73
N ASN A 68 1.39 7.63 -3.40
CA ASN A 68 1.82 8.81 -2.61
C ASN A 68 1.15 10.13 -3.03
N LEU A 69 -0.04 10.05 -3.62
CA LEU A 69 -0.83 11.20 -4.06
C LEU A 69 -1.97 11.56 -3.10
N ALA A 70 -2.21 10.78 -2.05
CA ALA A 70 -3.32 11.02 -1.12
C ALA A 70 -3.27 12.41 -0.45
N ARG A 71 -2.08 12.97 -0.20
CA ARG A 71 -1.93 14.29 0.43
C ARG A 71 -2.54 15.43 -0.39
N PHE A 72 -2.57 15.30 -1.72
CA PHE A 72 -3.10 16.33 -2.62
C PHE A 72 -4.63 16.44 -2.55
N LEU A 73 -5.31 15.49 -1.90
CA LEU A 73 -6.74 15.58 -1.64
C LEU A 73 -7.09 16.57 -0.52
N THR A 74 -6.13 16.91 0.35
CA THR A 74 -6.37 17.64 1.59
C THR A 74 -5.43 18.81 1.83
N GLU A 75 -4.22 18.78 1.27
CA GLU A 75 -3.22 19.82 1.45
C GLU A 75 -3.29 20.89 0.36
N ASP A 76 -2.97 22.13 0.74
CA ASP A 76 -2.85 23.24 -0.18
C ASP A 76 -1.47 23.28 -0.85
N ALA A 77 -1.41 23.88 -2.05
CA ALA A 77 -0.15 24.10 -2.74
C ALA A 77 0.85 24.96 -1.92
N PRO A 78 2.16 24.67 -2.02
CA PRO A 78 3.19 25.50 -1.39
C PRO A 78 3.10 26.95 -1.87
N LYS A 79 3.24 27.89 -0.94
CA LYS A 79 3.19 29.33 -1.23
C LYS A 79 4.61 29.85 -1.45
N LEU A 80 4.88 30.39 -2.64
CA LEU A 80 6.10 31.17 -2.89
C LEU A 80 6.00 32.53 -2.20
N LYS A 81 7.10 32.99 -1.62
CA LYS A 81 7.21 34.34 -1.08
C LYS A 81 7.49 35.29 -2.25
N GLN A 82 6.87 36.46 -2.26
CA GLN A 82 7.11 37.45 -3.31
C GLN A 82 8.59 37.86 -3.30
N GLY A 83 9.29 37.61 -4.41
CA GLY A 83 10.73 37.84 -4.53
C GLY A 83 11.62 36.65 -4.17
N ASP A 84 11.06 35.46 -3.87
CA ASP A 84 11.87 34.26 -3.92
C ASP A 84 12.25 33.95 -5.38
N GLY A 85 13.56 34.06 -5.65
CA GLY A 85 14.18 33.52 -6.85
C GLY A 85 14.83 32.17 -6.55
N ASP A 86 14.41 31.52 -5.47
CA ASP A 86 14.96 30.25 -5.05
C ASP A 86 14.48 29.17 -6.03
N ILE A 87 15.41 28.73 -6.87
CA ILE A 87 15.19 27.72 -7.90
C ILE A 87 14.58 26.46 -7.29
N GLN A 88 14.95 26.11 -6.05
CA GLN A 88 14.40 24.95 -5.35
C GLN A 88 12.92 25.15 -5.00
N ALA A 89 12.55 26.31 -4.45
CA ALA A 89 11.16 26.63 -4.14
C ALA A 89 10.27 26.62 -5.39
N VAL A 90 10.75 27.22 -6.49
CA VAL A 90 10.04 27.21 -7.78
C VAL A 90 9.85 25.77 -8.29
N SER A 91 10.92 24.97 -8.29
CA SER A 91 10.89 23.58 -8.72
C SER A 91 9.94 22.72 -7.86
N ALA A 92 9.90 22.97 -6.54
CA ALA A 92 8.98 22.28 -5.64
C ALA A 92 7.51 22.60 -5.98
N VAL A 93 7.20 23.85 -6.33
CA VAL A 93 5.84 24.25 -6.74
C VAL A 93 5.45 23.63 -8.08
N GLU A 94 6.36 23.57 -9.05
CA GLU A 94 6.11 22.91 -10.33
C GLU A 94 5.86 21.41 -10.15
N THR A 95 6.67 20.76 -9.32
CA THR A 95 6.52 19.34 -8.96
C THR A 95 5.18 19.09 -8.24
N TRP A 96 4.79 20.00 -7.34
CA TRP A 96 3.48 19.95 -6.70
C TRP A 96 2.35 20.00 -7.73
N LYS A 97 2.36 21.00 -8.63
CA LYS A 97 1.34 21.15 -9.68
C LYS A 97 1.21 19.92 -10.56
N HIS A 98 2.34 19.33 -10.95
CA HIS A 98 2.33 18.11 -11.75
C HIS A 98 1.68 16.95 -10.99
N SER A 99 2.03 16.77 -9.71
CA SER A 99 1.48 15.70 -8.87
C SER A 99 -0.01 15.91 -8.55
N ASP A 100 -0.43 17.15 -8.31
CA ASP A 100 -1.83 17.55 -8.12
C ASP A 100 -2.67 17.24 -9.37
N PHE A 101 -2.16 17.59 -10.55
CA PHE A 101 -2.80 17.25 -11.83
C PHE A 101 -3.00 15.73 -11.98
N LEU A 102 -1.99 14.93 -11.64
CA LEU A 102 -2.11 13.48 -11.68
C LEU A 102 -3.16 12.97 -10.67
N CYS A 103 -3.17 13.49 -9.45
CA CYS A 103 -4.16 13.14 -8.43
C CYS A 103 -5.59 13.39 -8.94
N GLN A 104 -5.85 14.59 -9.48
CA GLN A 104 -7.15 14.96 -10.04
C GLN A 104 -7.51 14.08 -11.23
N ASN A 105 -6.55 13.75 -12.11
CA ASN A 105 -6.79 12.86 -13.24
C ASN A 105 -7.30 11.47 -12.79
N TYR A 106 -6.72 10.89 -11.75
CA TYR A 106 -7.16 9.60 -11.22
C TYR A 106 -8.54 9.68 -10.57
N VAL A 107 -8.82 10.74 -9.80
CA VAL A 107 -10.14 10.93 -9.18
C VAL A 107 -11.23 11.14 -10.23
N MET A 108 -10.94 11.85 -11.32
CA MET A 108 -11.92 12.18 -12.35
C MET A 108 -12.13 11.07 -13.39
N ASN A 109 -11.12 10.24 -13.64
CA ASN A 109 -11.17 9.19 -14.67
C ASN A 109 -11.27 7.76 -14.11
N GLY A 110 -11.17 7.59 -12.78
CA GLY A 110 -11.25 6.29 -12.12
C GLY A 110 -12.55 6.03 -11.40
#